data_AF-I7LIA8-F1
#
_entry.id   AF-I7LIA8-F1
#
_cell.length_a   1.000
_cell.length_b   1.000
_cell.length_c   1.000
_cell.angle_alpha   90.00
_cell.angle_beta   90.00
_cell.angle_gamma   90.00
#
_symmetry.space_group_name_H-M   'P 1'
#
loop_
_entity.id
_entity.type
_entity.pdbx_description
1 polymer ?
#
loop_
_entity_poly.entity_id
_entity_poly.type
_entity_poly.pdbx_seq_one_letter_code
_entity_poly.pdbx_strand_id
1 'polypeptide(L)'
;MAKENENKKQTDSFFEIIKEAKKARMEYEAKMAAIRDKMTRLHVAEQKGREEGRMEGIINVAKNLIALGADMSMIIKATGLNEDEIRKIKEEMENFKQ
;
A
#
# COMPACT_ATOMS: atom_id res chain seq x y z
N MET A 1 -28.06 27.23 -51.40
CA MET A 1 -26.82 26.48 -51.73
C MET A 1 -25.60 26.97 -50.94
N ALA A 2 -25.20 28.26 -50.98
CA ALA A 2 -24.00 28.73 -50.24
C ALA A 2 -24.12 28.66 -48.70
N LYS A 3 -25.24 29.14 -48.11
CA LYS A 3 -25.47 29.12 -46.65
C LYS A 3 -25.57 27.71 -46.05
N GLU A 4 -26.00 26.74 -46.84
CA GLU A 4 -26.19 25.36 -46.41
C GLU A 4 -24.84 24.61 -46.31
N ASN A 5 -23.91 24.91 -47.21
CA ASN A 5 -22.53 24.44 -47.14
C ASN A 5 -21.74 25.07 -45.98
N GLU A 6 -21.99 26.34 -45.66
CA GLU A 6 -21.38 27.02 -44.50
C GLU A 6 -21.87 26.42 -43.17
N ASN A 7 -23.18 26.17 -43.04
CA ASN A 7 -23.75 25.53 -41.85
C ASN A 7 -23.19 24.11 -41.64
N LYS A 8 -23.05 23.33 -42.72
CA LYS A 8 -22.43 22.00 -42.66
C LYS A 8 -20.98 22.06 -42.18
N LYS A 9 -20.18 22.98 -42.72
CA LYS A 9 -18.79 23.20 -42.32
C LYS A 9 -18.64 23.62 -40.86
N GLN A 10 -19.52 24.49 -40.36
CA GLN A 10 -19.54 24.89 -38.94
C GLN A 10 -19.88 23.70 -38.03
N THR A 11 -20.84 22.88 -38.45
CA THR A 11 -21.27 21.70 -37.70
C THR A 11 -20.14 20.67 -37.62
N ASP A 12 -19.46 20.39 -38.72
CA ASP A 12 -18.30 19.48 -38.76
C ASP A 12 -17.14 20.01 -37.87
N SER A 13 -16.86 21.31 -37.92
CA SER A 13 -15.86 21.95 -37.07
C SER A 13 -16.21 21.85 -35.58
N PHE A 14 -17.49 21.99 -35.23
CA PHE A 14 -17.96 21.87 -33.86
C PHE A 14 -17.85 20.43 -33.34
N PHE A 15 -18.17 19.44 -34.17
CA PHE A 15 -18.01 18.03 -33.82
C PHE A 15 -16.56 17.65 -33.56
N GLU A 16 -15.61 18.14 -34.36
CA GLU A 16 -14.18 17.88 -34.12
C GLU A 16 -13.72 18.49 -32.79
N ILE A 17 -14.14 19.72 -32.45
CA ILE A 17 -13.82 20.35 -31.17
C ILE A 17 -14.36 19.51 -29.99
N ILE A 18 -15.60 19.02 -30.07
CA ILE A 18 -16.17 18.16 -29.02
C ILE A 18 -15.38 16.86 -28.89
N LYS A 19 -15.00 16.25 -30.02
CA LYS A 19 -14.24 15.01 -30.04
C LYS A 19 -12.86 15.18 -29.40
N GLU A 20 -12.16 16.25 -29.72
CA GLU A 20 -10.89 16.61 -29.10
C GLU A 20 -11.04 16.89 -27.60
N ALA A 21 -12.06 17.66 -27.21
CA ALA A 21 -12.34 17.93 -25.80
C ALA A 21 -12.66 16.65 -25.01
N LYS A 22 -13.43 15.73 -25.59
CA LYS A 22 -13.73 14.43 -24.98
C LYS A 22 -12.47 13.57 -24.83
N LYS A 23 -11.59 13.58 -25.85
CA LYS A 23 -10.31 12.86 -25.79
C LYS A 23 -9.41 13.44 -24.70
N ALA A 24 -9.26 14.76 -24.63
CA ALA A 24 -8.48 15.44 -23.59
C ALA A 24 -9.00 15.13 -22.18
N ARG A 25 -10.33 15.11 -22.00
CA ARG A 25 -10.95 14.72 -20.73
C ARG A 25 -10.65 13.27 -20.36
N MET A 26 -10.77 12.35 -21.32
CA MET A 26 -10.48 10.94 -21.10
C MET A 26 -9.01 10.71 -20.72
N GLU A 27 -8.08 11.39 -21.39
CA GLU A 27 -6.66 11.32 -21.05
C GLU A 27 -6.37 11.88 -19.65
N TYR A 28 -7.02 12.99 -19.29
CA TYR A 28 -6.92 13.56 -17.95
C TYR A 28 -7.44 12.57 -16.88
N GLU A 29 -8.62 12.01 -17.10
CA GLU A 29 -9.23 11.04 -16.18
C GLU A 29 -8.36 9.78 -16.04
N ALA A 30 -7.80 9.27 -17.14
CA ALA A 30 -6.88 8.13 -17.13
C ALA A 30 -5.60 8.43 -16.34
N LYS A 31 -5.01 9.62 -16.53
CA LYS A 31 -3.84 10.07 -15.74
C LYS A 31 -4.16 10.15 -14.26
N MET A 32 -5.31 10.73 -13.91
CA MET A 32 -5.74 10.84 -12.51
C MET A 32 -6.02 9.47 -11.90
N ALA A 33 -6.61 8.54 -12.65
CA ALA A 33 -6.81 7.16 -12.21
C ALA A 33 -5.47 6.48 -11.92
N ALA A 34 -4.49 6.61 -12.81
CA ALA A 34 -3.15 6.06 -12.61
C ALA A 34 -2.42 6.66 -11.39
N ILE A 35 -2.56 7.96 -11.16
CA ILE A 35 -2.01 8.63 -9.97
C ILE A 35 -2.66 8.07 -8.70
N ARG A 36 -3.99 7.98 -8.66
CA ARG A 36 -4.71 7.45 -7.49
C ARG A 36 -4.28 6.02 -7.18
N ASP A 37 -4.24 5.17 -8.19
CA ASP A 37 -3.80 3.79 -8.07
C ASP A 37 -2.36 3.67 -7.54
N LYS A 38 -1.44 4.52 -8.02
CA LYS A 38 -0.08 4.62 -7.46
C LYS A 38 -0.10 5.06 -5.99
N MET A 39 -0.89 6.07 -5.63
CA MET A 39 -0.98 6.57 -4.25
C MET A 39 -1.55 5.50 -3.32
N THR A 40 -2.59 4.77 -3.74
CA THR A 40 -3.16 3.67 -3.00
C THR A 40 -2.13 2.57 -2.77
N ARG A 41 -1.37 2.17 -3.81
CA ARG A 41 -0.30 1.18 -3.65
C ARG A 41 0.76 1.60 -2.64
N LEU A 42 1.24 2.85 -2.74
CA LEU A 42 2.24 3.36 -1.82
C LEU A 42 1.72 3.40 -0.39
N HIS A 43 0.48 3.84 -0.19
CA HIS A 43 -0.14 3.89 1.13
C HIS A 43 -0.27 2.49 1.76
N VAL A 44 -0.76 1.51 0.98
CA VAL A 44 -0.87 0.13 1.45
C VAL A 44 0.52 -0.46 1.76
N ALA A 45 1.52 -0.19 0.91
CA ALA A 45 2.89 -0.66 1.14
C ALA A 45 3.49 -0.06 2.41
N GLU A 46 3.29 1.23 2.66
CA GLU A 46 3.77 1.90 3.88
C GLU A 46 3.09 1.34 5.13
N GLN A 47 1.77 1.15 5.11
CA GLN A 47 1.05 0.57 6.24
C GLN A 47 1.53 -0.84 6.55
N LYS A 48 1.68 -1.69 5.52
CA LYS A 48 2.20 -3.05 5.69
C LYS A 48 3.61 -3.05 6.25
N GLY A 49 4.51 -2.24 5.71
CA GLY A 49 5.88 -2.15 6.20
C GLY A 49 5.97 -1.65 7.64
N ARG A 50 5.10 -0.73 8.06
CA ARG A 50 5.01 -0.29 9.46
C ARG A 50 4.53 -1.42 10.38
N GLU A 51 3.52 -2.17 9.98
CA GLU A 51 2.98 -3.26 10.80
C GLU A 51 3.96 -4.45 10.89
N GLU A 52 4.55 -4.84 9.76
CA GLU A 52 5.60 -5.87 9.70
C GLU A 52 6.80 -5.46 10.56
N GLY A 53 7.31 -4.24 10.40
CA GLY A 53 8.44 -3.74 11.18
C GLY A 53 8.14 -3.63 12.68
N ARG A 54 6.90 -3.31 13.07
CA ARG A 54 6.47 -3.31 14.47
C ARG A 54 6.51 -4.73 15.05
N MET A 55 5.97 -5.71 14.33
CA MET A 55 5.96 -7.10 14.75
C MET A 55 7.38 -7.70 14.80
N GLU A 56 8.21 -7.45 13.80
CA GLU A 56 9.62 -7.85 13.79
C GLU A 56 10.39 -7.24 14.98
N GLY A 57 10.15 -5.96 15.27
CA GLY A 57 10.72 -5.29 16.43
C GLY A 57 10.33 -5.96 17.75
N ILE A 58 9.04 -6.28 17.94
CA ILE A 58 8.54 -6.99 19.12
C ILE A 58 9.20 -8.37 19.26
N ILE A 59 9.28 -9.13 18.16
CA ILE A 59 9.92 -10.45 18.15
C ILE A 59 11.40 -10.34 18.49
N ASN A 60 12.12 -9.35 17.95
CA ASN A 60 13.54 -9.14 18.26
C ASN A 60 13.77 -8.79 19.73
N VAL A 61 12.90 -7.95 20.31
CA VAL A 61 12.94 -7.66 21.75
C VAL A 61 12.70 -8.94 22.57
N ALA A 62 11.70 -9.75 22.21
CA ALA A 62 11.44 -11.03 22.86
C ALA A 62 12.66 -11.96 22.81
N LYS A 63 13.26 -12.14 21.62
CA LYS A 63 14.48 -12.95 21.42
C LYS A 63 15.64 -12.49 22.30
N ASN A 64 15.87 -11.18 22.36
CA ASN A 64 16.92 -10.60 23.20
C ASN A 64 16.67 -10.86 24.69
N LEU A 65 15.44 -10.66 25.16
CA LEU A 65 15.08 -10.91 26.56
C LEU A 65 15.21 -12.40 26.93
N ILE A 66 14.81 -13.32 26.04
CA ILE A 66 15.01 -14.76 26.21
C ILE A 66 16.50 -15.08 26.32
N ALA A 67 17.33 -14.52 25.44
CA ALA A 67 18.78 -14.73 25.44
C ALA A 67 19.45 -14.18 26.72
N LEU A 68 18.90 -13.11 27.30
CA LEU A 68 19.33 -12.53 28.57
C LEU A 68 18.82 -13.31 29.80
N GLY A 69 18.00 -14.36 29.61
CA GLY A 69 17.45 -15.16 30.69
C GLY A 69 16.32 -14.48 31.47
N ALA A 70 15.62 -13.51 30.87
CA ALA A 70 14.46 -12.88 31.48
C ALA A 70 13.33 -13.90 31.72
N ASP A 71 12.56 -13.70 32.79
CA ASP A 71 11.43 -14.57 33.10
C ASP A 71 10.25 -14.33 32.14
N MET A 72 9.38 -15.34 32.03
CA MET A 72 8.22 -15.31 31.13
C MET A 72 7.30 -14.11 31.38
N SER A 73 7.03 -13.78 32.66
CA SER A 73 6.14 -12.67 33.02
C SER A 73 6.74 -11.32 32.58
N MET A 74 8.05 -11.14 32.72
CA MET A 74 8.75 -9.93 32.27
C MET A 74 8.72 -9.79 30.75
N ILE A 75 8.90 -10.88 30.01
CA ILE A 75 8.82 -10.86 28.54
C ILE A 75 7.41 -10.50 28.07
N ILE A 76 6.38 -11.11 28.65
CA ILE A 76 4.97 -10.79 28.37
C ILE A 76 4.70 -9.30 28.59
N LYS A 77 5.13 -8.75 29.73
CA LYS A 77 4.92 -7.33 30.05
C LYS A 77 5.66 -6.39 29.11
N ALA A 78 6.87 -6.74 28.67
CA ALA A 78 7.70 -5.88 27.82
C ALA A 78 7.26 -5.91 26.34
N THR A 79 6.73 -7.03 25.87
CA THR A 79 6.47 -7.29 24.44
C THR A 79 4.98 -7.30 24.09
N GLY A 80 4.12 -7.56 25.08
CA GLY A 80 2.68 -7.78 24.88
C GLY A 80 2.33 -9.13 24.25
N LEU A 81 3.32 -10.00 24.03
CA LEU A 81 3.10 -11.36 23.52
C LEU A 81 2.51 -12.25 24.61
N ASN A 82 1.77 -13.27 24.19
CA ASN A 82 1.30 -14.32 25.08
C ASN A 82 2.36 -15.42 25.28
N GLU A 83 2.10 -16.32 26.23
CA GLU A 83 3.05 -17.37 26.61
C GLU A 83 3.34 -18.34 25.45
N ASP A 84 2.33 -18.70 24.64
CA ASP A 84 2.49 -19.63 23.51
C ASP A 84 3.37 -19.03 22.40
N GLU A 85 3.20 -17.73 22.12
CA GLU A 85 4.05 -17.00 21.16
C GLU A 85 5.51 -16.97 21.62
N ILE A 86 5.75 -16.71 22.90
CA ILE A 86 7.10 -16.69 23.46
C ILE A 86 7.73 -18.09 23.44
N ARG A 87 6.95 -19.14 23.73
CA ARG A 87 7.40 -20.54 23.64
C ARG A 87 7.79 -20.90 22.21
N LYS A 88 6.98 -20.55 21.21
CA LYS A 88 7.33 -20.74 19.79
C LYS A 88 8.62 -20.03 19.40
N ILE A 89 8.78 -18.76 19.80
CA ILE A 89 10.02 -18.01 19.52
C ILE A 89 11.23 -18.73 20.13
N LYS A 90 11.09 -19.25 21.35
CA LYS A 90 12.15 -20.02 22.02
C LYS A 90 12.48 -21.31 21.27
N GLU A 91 11.47 -22.07 20.84
CA GLU A 91 11.64 -23.29 20.06
C GLU A 91 12.33 -23.02 18.73
N GLU A 92 11.91 -21.98 18.00
CA GLU A 92 12.56 -21.54 16.77
C GLU A 92 14.03 -21.21 17.00
N MET A 93 14.35 -20.44 18.04
CA MET A 93 15.74 -20.08 18.39
C MET A 93 16.63 -21.29 18.68
N GLU A 94 16.08 -22.34 19.31
CA GLU A 94 16.84 -23.56 19.61
C GLU A 94 17.00 -24.46 18.36
N ASN A 95 16.03 -24.48 17.46
CA ASN A 95 16.12 -25.20 16.19
C ASN A 95 17.20 -24.64 15.25
N PHE A 96 17.51 -23.34 15.32
CA PHE A 96 18.59 -22.71 14.54
C PHE A 96 19.99 -22.92 15.12
N LYS A 97 20.13 -23.49 16.33
CA LYS A 97 21.43 -23.77 16.96
C LYS A 97 21.94 -25.20 16.71
N GLN A 98 21.11 -26.07 16.12
CA GLN A 98 21.46 -27.45 15.74
C GLN A 98 22.02 -27.48 14.32
#